data_AF-A0AAN4U164-F1
#
_entry.id   AF-A0AAN4U164-F1
#
_cell.length_a   1.000
_cell.length_b   1.000
_cell.length_c   1.000
_cell.angle_alpha   90.00
_cell.angle_beta   90.00
_cell.angle_gamma   90.00
#
_symmetry.space_group_name_H-M   'P 1'
#
loop_
_entity.id
_entity.type
_entity.pdbx_description
1 polymer ?
#
loop_
_entity_poly.entity_id
_entity_poly.type
_entity_poly.pdbx_seq_one_letter_code
_entity_poly.pdbx_strand_id
1 'polypeptide(L)'
;MVMDRNNRGHRAKGLPRGVAGTFDATAATAGVDDVAPPMTDMTPPYGLMDETRKTEWADRFTAGMPADRRDRMRNWYLKEHEYVDLGPGMPPIETKRLPRITRDIWYDDTRPDPAGHDGTRLHDAFVERNMRDNAPDLGWRPDATGDPYVASYPGPIASAPAIGYDRWHARGADDPDRPEHETRHYLDAVRLAAVRDAQELLRARYRKRLESYWNRHSDRVATIGYYADR
;
A
#
# COMPACT_ATOMS: atom_id res chain seq x y z
N MET A 1 -28.30 12.17 33.74
CA MET A 1 -27.45 13.33 34.09
C MET A 1 -28.17 14.06 35.23
N VAL A 2 -27.49 14.46 36.29
CA VAL A 2 -28.10 15.14 37.45
C VAL A 2 -27.76 16.63 37.36
N MET A 3 -28.73 17.51 37.58
CA MET A 3 -28.50 18.96 37.56
C MET A 3 -28.06 19.44 38.93
N ASP A 4 -27.11 20.38 39.00
CA ASP A 4 -26.80 21.06 40.27
C ASP A 4 -27.82 22.18 40.54
N ARG A 5 -27.72 22.76 41.72
CA ARG A 5 -28.54 23.90 42.16
C ARG A 5 -28.40 25.13 41.24
N ASN A 6 -27.39 25.16 40.37
CA ASN A 6 -27.14 26.22 39.39
C ASN A 6 -27.47 25.78 37.95
N ASN A 7 -28.27 24.72 37.80
CA ASN A 7 -28.75 24.16 36.53
C ASN A 7 -27.64 23.70 35.57
N ARG A 8 -26.47 23.34 36.12
CA ARG A 8 -25.37 22.72 35.34
C ARG A 8 -25.48 21.21 35.44
N GLY A 9 -25.55 20.56 34.28
CA GLY A 9 -25.57 19.10 34.17
C GLY A 9 -24.23 18.52 34.62
N HIS A 10 -24.27 17.63 35.61
CA HIS A 10 -23.11 16.84 36.03
C HIS A 10 -23.51 15.38 36.27
N ARG A 11 -22.49 14.52 36.36
CA ARG A 11 -22.67 13.07 36.45
C ARG A 11 -22.88 12.64 37.90
N ALA A 12 -23.86 11.79 38.15
CA ALA A 12 -24.08 11.19 39.47
C ALA A 12 -22.85 10.36 39.91
N LYS A 13 -22.42 10.56 41.16
CA LYS A 13 -21.26 9.90 41.76
C LYS A 13 -21.58 8.41 41.98
N GLY A 14 -20.72 7.50 41.53
CA GLY A 14 -20.82 6.06 41.80
C GLY A 14 -21.23 5.14 40.63
N LEU A 15 -21.47 5.67 39.42
CA LEU A 15 -21.68 4.87 38.21
C LEU A 15 -20.37 4.73 37.39
N PRO A 16 -19.98 3.52 36.93
CA PRO A 16 -18.77 3.30 36.11
C PRO A 16 -18.79 4.17 34.85
N ARG A 17 -17.69 4.89 34.58
CA ARG A 17 -17.54 5.77 33.38
C ARG A 17 -17.91 4.96 32.12
N GLY A 18 -18.82 5.48 31.29
CA GLY A 18 -19.48 4.75 30.18
C GLY A 18 -18.49 4.32 29.09
N VAL A 19 -18.81 3.42 28.14
CA VAL A 19 -19.96 3.46 27.20
C VAL A 19 -20.48 4.87 26.98
N ALA A 20 -19.63 5.65 26.31
CA ALA A 20 -19.90 6.62 25.25
C ALA A 20 -18.51 7.04 24.78
N GLY A 21 -18.23 6.84 23.49
CA GLY A 21 -16.87 6.84 22.93
C GLY A 21 -16.03 8.05 23.29
N THR A 22 -14.74 7.81 23.51
CA THR A 22 -13.64 8.77 23.29
C THR A 22 -12.30 8.06 23.45
N PHE A 23 -11.45 8.29 22.46
CA PHE A 23 -9.99 8.25 22.50
C PHE A 23 -9.44 8.80 23.83
N ASP A 24 -8.38 8.20 24.38
CA ASP A 24 -7.41 8.93 25.20
C ASP A 24 -5.98 8.41 24.97
N ALA A 25 -5.07 9.38 24.87
CA ALA A 25 -3.66 9.23 24.57
C ALA A 25 -2.87 9.54 25.84
N THR A 26 -2.11 8.56 26.36
CA THR A 26 -0.76 8.72 26.94
C THR A 26 -0.34 7.46 27.70
N ALA A 27 0.21 6.49 26.98
CA ALA A 27 1.22 5.58 27.52
C ALA A 27 2.54 5.97 26.83
N ALA A 28 3.26 6.91 27.45
CA ALA A 28 4.64 7.19 27.04
C ALA A 28 5.52 6.08 27.61
N THR A 29 5.79 5.07 26.79
CA THR A 29 6.95 4.19 26.95
C THR A 29 7.77 4.29 25.66
N ALA A 30 9.05 4.52 25.83
CA ALA A 30 10.00 4.79 24.77
C ALA A 30 10.17 3.58 23.84
N GLY A 31 10.08 3.83 22.53
CA GLY A 31 10.46 2.90 21.48
C GLY A 31 9.38 1.88 21.11
N VAL A 32 9.22 1.70 19.79
CA VAL A 32 8.33 0.74 19.10
C VAL A 32 6.86 1.19 19.00
N ASP A 33 6.41 1.51 17.78
CA ASP A 33 5.35 0.74 17.11
C ASP A 33 4.97 1.34 15.74
N ASP A 34 5.22 0.54 14.71
CA ASP A 34 4.61 0.58 13.38
C ASP A 34 3.09 0.29 13.48
N VAL A 35 2.33 1.17 14.11
CA VAL A 35 0.85 1.04 14.11
C VAL A 35 0.33 1.57 12.77
N ALA A 36 0.18 0.64 11.83
CA ALA A 36 -0.65 0.81 10.65
C ALA A 36 -2.09 1.17 11.09
N PRO A 37 -2.82 2.01 10.33
CA PRO A 37 -4.20 2.34 10.66
C PRO A 37 -5.08 1.07 10.70
N PRO A 38 -6.11 1.01 11.57
CA PRO A 38 -6.93 -0.19 11.75
C PRO A 38 -7.67 -0.57 10.46
N MET A 39 -7.61 -1.86 10.10
CA MET A 39 -8.25 -2.45 8.90
C MET A 39 -9.76 -2.67 9.09
N THR A 40 -10.49 -1.72 9.68
CA THR A 40 -11.83 -2.01 10.24
C THR A 40 -13.02 -1.99 9.27
N ASP A 41 -12.85 -1.91 7.95
CA ASP A 41 -13.98 -2.01 6.99
C ASP A 41 -13.75 -2.97 5.80
N MET A 42 -12.68 -3.76 5.79
CA MET A 42 -12.53 -4.86 4.81
C MET A 42 -13.10 -6.13 5.41
N THR A 43 -14.36 -6.46 5.08
CA THR A 43 -14.94 -7.74 5.50
C THR A 43 -14.17 -8.87 4.78
N PRO A 44 -13.53 -9.81 5.50
CA PRO A 44 -12.84 -10.95 4.89
C PRO A 44 -13.76 -11.69 3.91
N PRO A 45 -13.21 -12.24 2.81
CA PRO A 45 -11.81 -12.66 2.68
C PRO A 45 -10.95 -11.82 1.71
N TYR A 46 -11.35 -10.60 1.35
CA TYR A 46 -10.65 -9.81 0.32
C TYR A 46 -10.01 -8.54 0.91
N GLY A 47 -8.76 -8.25 0.57
CA GLY A 47 -8.05 -7.06 1.06
C GLY A 47 -6.56 -7.29 1.33
N LEU A 48 -5.91 -6.40 2.07
CA LEU A 48 -4.54 -6.63 2.49
C LEU A 48 -4.45 -7.92 3.32
N MET A 49 -3.54 -8.80 2.92
CA MET A 49 -3.27 -10.05 3.59
C MET A 49 -2.75 -9.78 5.00
N ASP A 50 -3.34 -10.42 6.00
CA ASP A 50 -2.85 -10.35 7.37
C ASP A 50 -1.49 -11.06 7.54
N GLU A 51 -0.80 -10.77 8.65
CA GLU A 51 0.55 -11.30 8.91
C GLU A 51 0.57 -12.85 9.07
N THR A 52 -0.54 -13.47 9.50
CA THR A 52 -0.65 -14.93 9.62
C THR A 52 -0.67 -15.56 8.24
N ARG A 53 -1.57 -15.11 7.37
CA ARG A 53 -1.69 -15.64 6.00
C ARG A 53 -0.46 -15.33 5.16
N LYS A 54 0.17 -14.18 5.39
CA LYS A 54 1.44 -13.80 4.77
C LYS A 54 2.59 -14.72 5.21
N THR A 55 2.59 -15.11 6.48
CA THR A 55 3.53 -16.12 7.00
C THR A 55 3.33 -17.47 6.33
N GLU A 56 2.09 -17.95 6.26
CA GLU A 56 1.76 -19.21 5.56
C GLU A 56 2.16 -19.16 4.07
N TRP A 57 2.02 -18.00 3.43
CA TRP A 57 2.44 -17.79 2.06
C TRP A 57 3.97 -17.87 1.91
N ALA A 58 4.71 -17.18 2.78
CA ALA A 58 6.17 -17.23 2.80
C ALA A 58 6.70 -18.64 3.11
N ASP A 59 6.04 -19.38 4.01
CA ASP A 59 6.40 -20.76 4.34
C ASP A 59 6.18 -21.69 3.14
N ARG A 60 5.05 -21.56 2.43
CA ARG A 60 4.79 -22.32 1.20
C ARG A 60 5.82 -22.04 0.12
N PHE A 61 6.17 -20.78 -0.11
CA PHE A 61 7.17 -20.40 -1.12
C PHE A 61 8.55 -20.98 -0.79
N THR A 62 8.90 -21.07 0.49
CA THR A 62 10.23 -21.48 0.94
C THR A 62 10.33 -22.96 1.36
N ALA A 63 9.22 -23.71 1.33
CA ALA A 63 9.13 -25.09 1.81
C ALA A 63 10.16 -26.06 1.18
N GLY A 64 10.53 -25.85 -0.07
CA GLY A 64 11.52 -26.65 -0.80
C GLY A 64 12.97 -26.18 -0.67
N MET A 65 13.23 -25.09 0.07
CA MET A 65 14.58 -24.51 0.18
C MET A 65 15.39 -25.12 1.34
N PRO A 66 16.74 -25.15 1.25
CA PRO A 66 17.63 -25.43 2.38
C PRO A 66 17.36 -24.50 3.56
N ALA A 67 17.53 -24.97 4.80
CA ALA A 67 17.12 -24.25 6.01
C ALA A 67 17.73 -22.84 6.13
N ASP A 68 19.03 -22.70 5.88
CA ASP A 68 19.72 -21.41 5.95
C ASP A 68 19.18 -20.40 4.93
N ARG A 69 18.82 -20.88 3.72
CA ARG A 69 18.24 -20.06 2.65
C ARG A 69 16.76 -19.78 2.90
N ARG A 70 16.03 -20.76 3.46
CA ARG A 70 14.60 -20.67 3.79
C ARG A 70 14.36 -19.51 4.74
N ASP A 71 15.09 -19.44 5.85
CA ASP A 71 14.88 -18.39 6.85
C ASP A 71 15.20 -17.00 6.29
N ARG A 72 16.29 -16.86 5.52
CA ARG A 72 16.63 -15.61 4.84
C ARG A 72 15.54 -15.18 3.86
N MET A 73 15.06 -16.11 3.02
CA MET A 73 14.05 -15.83 2.01
C MET A 73 12.69 -15.51 2.65
N ARG A 74 12.30 -16.26 3.67
CA ARG A 74 11.07 -16.02 4.45
C ARG A 74 11.09 -14.65 5.11
N ASN A 75 12.19 -14.31 5.79
CA ASN A 75 12.33 -12.99 6.43
C ASN A 75 12.34 -11.85 5.40
N TRP A 76 12.97 -12.08 4.24
CA TRP A 76 12.93 -11.13 3.14
C TRP A 76 11.50 -10.91 2.64
N TYR A 77 10.71 -11.96 2.41
CA TYR A 77 9.30 -11.83 2.02
C TYR A 77 8.46 -11.05 3.03
N LEU A 78 8.57 -11.40 4.31
CA LEU A 78 7.79 -10.76 5.37
C LEU A 78 8.14 -9.26 5.50
N LYS A 79 9.41 -8.91 5.28
CA LYS A 79 9.91 -7.54 5.41
C LYS A 79 9.65 -6.68 4.19
N GLU A 80 9.84 -7.21 2.98
CA GLU A 80 9.90 -6.41 1.76
C GLU A 80 8.58 -6.36 1.00
N HIS A 81 7.67 -7.31 1.24
CA HIS A 81 6.46 -7.47 0.43
C HIS A 81 5.18 -7.27 1.23
N GLU A 82 4.13 -6.78 0.57
CA GLU A 82 2.74 -6.82 1.01
C GLU A 82 1.93 -7.57 -0.05
N TYR A 83 0.85 -8.22 0.38
CA TYR A 83 -0.01 -8.98 -0.50
C TYR A 83 -1.45 -8.52 -0.38
N VAL A 84 -2.17 -8.50 -1.49
CA VAL A 84 -3.63 -8.39 -1.52
C VAL A 84 -4.20 -9.77 -1.75
N ASP A 85 -4.98 -10.24 -0.78
CA ASP A 85 -5.71 -11.48 -0.85
C ASP A 85 -7.02 -11.29 -1.62
N LEU A 86 -7.22 -12.14 -2.62
CA LEU A 86 -8.42 -12.18 -3.47
C LEU A 86 -9.29 -13.41 -3.18
N GLY A 87 -8.97 -14.10 -2.09
CA GLY A 87 -9.70 -15.26 -1.59
C GLY A 87 -9.36 -16.57 -2.31
N PRO A 88 -10.12 -17.64 -2.01
CA PRO A 88 -9.83 -18.99 -2.51
C PRO A 88 -9.81 -19.07 -4.04
N GLY A 89 -8.87 -19.82 -4.59
CA GLY A 89 -8.73 -20.06 -6.03
C GLY A 89 -8.10 -18.90 -6.82
N MET A 90 -7.83 -17.75 -6.17
CA MET A 90 -7.23 -16.60 -6.81
C MET A 90 -5.75 -16.48 -6.46
N PRO A 91 -4.87 -16.10 -7.41
CA PRO A 91 -3.52 -15.67 -7.08
C PRO A 91 -3.55 -14.35 -6.30
N PRO A 92 -2.73 -14.19 -5.25
CA PRO A 92 -2.60 -12.90 -4.57
C PRO A 92 -1.85 -11.89 -5.44
N ILE A 93 -2.13 -10.60 -5.23
CA ILE A 93 -1.37 -9.50 -5.84
C ILE A 93 -0.26 -9.10 -4.87
N GLU A 94 0.96 -8.92 -5.35
CA GLU A 94 2.14 -8.64 -4.51
C GLU A 94 2.67 -7.25 -4.82
N THR A 95 3.08 -6.53 -3.78
CA THR A 95 3.70 -5.21 -3.92
C THR A 95 4.78 -5.02 -2.87
N LYS A 96 5.60 -3.97 -3.01
CA LYS A 96 6.64 -3.66 -2.03
C LYS A 96 6.04 -3.01 -0.79
N ARG A 97 6.29 -3.60 0.38
CA ARG A 97 5.93 -3.05 1.70
C ARG A 97 6.57 -1.70 1.94
N LEU A 98 7.84 -1.58 1.57
CA LEU A 98 8.65 -0.38 1.78
C LEU A 98 9.21 0.10 0.44
N PRO A 99 8.42 0.82 -0.37
CA PRO A 99 8.91 1.36 -1.64
C PRO A 99 10.09 2.30 -1.42
N ARG A 100 10.91 2.49 -2.45
CA ARG A 100 12.08 3.36 -2.38
C ARG A 100 11.65 4.79 -2.04
N ILE A 101 12.47 5.52 -1.28
CA ILE A 101 12.36 6.97 -1.15
C ILE A 101 13.50 7.59 -1.94
N THR A 102 13.16 8.45 -2.89
CA THR A 102 14.11 9.22 -3.68
C THR A 102 14.28 10.58 -3.04
N ARG A 103 15.50 10.85 -2.59
CA ARG A 103 15.91 12.10 -1.93
C ARG A 103 16.44 13.15 -2.91
N ASP A 104 16.87 12.70 -4.08
CA ASP A 104 17.48 13.53 -5.11
C ASP A 104 16.38 13.99 -6.06
N ILE A 105 15.96 15.26 -6.00
CA ILE A 105 14.84 15.81 -6.76
C ILE A 105 15.36 16.53 -8.02
N TRP A 106 15.35 15.83 -9.15
CA TRP A 106 15.66 16.38 -10.46
C TRP A 106 14.66 17.47 -10.84
N TYR A 107 15.18 18.60 -11.30
CA TYR A 107 14.40 19.65 -11.93
C TYR A 107 15.08 20.08 -13.23
N ASP A 108 14.28 20.56 -14.17
CA ASP A 108 14.72 21.05 -15.47
C ASP A 108 14.61 22.58 -15.50
N ASP A 109 15.44 23.25 -16.31
CA ASP A 109 15.50 24.71 -16.44
C ASP A 109 14.21 25.33 -17.00
N THR A 110 13.35 24.50 -17.58
CA THR A 110 12.00 24.87 -18.05
C THR A 110 10.99 25.01 -16.90
N ARG A 111 11.36 24.62 -15.67
CA ARG A 111 10.53 24.75 -14.47
C ARG A 111 11.33 25.47 -13.37
N PRO A 112 10.67 26.28 -12.50
CA PRO A 112 11.35 26.89 -11.37
C PRO A 112 11.99 25.81 -10.48
N ASP A 113 13.21 26.05 -10.00
CA ASP A 113 13.85 25.19 -8.98
C ASP A 113 12.88 25.02 -7.80
N PRO A 114 12.47 23.78 -7.45
CA PRO A 114 11.59 23.53 -6.31
C PRO A 114 12.17 24.00 -4.98
N ALA A 115 13.50 24.09 -4.85
CA ALA A 115 14.11 24.67 -3.67
C ALA A 115 13.97 26.19 -3.63
N GLY A 116 13.84 26.89 -4.78
CA GLY A 116 13.90 28.35 -4.83
C GLY A 116 15.08 28.92 -4.03
N HIS A 117 15.01 30.19 -3.64
CA HIS A 117 15.95 30.76 -2.65
C HIS A 117 15.49 30.55 -1.18
N ASP A 118 14.27 30.08 -0.94
CA ASP A 118 13.63 30.01 0.39
C ASP A 118 13.11 28.61 0.81
N GLY A 119 13.31 27.58 0.00
CA GLY A 119 12.99 26.18 0.33
C GLY A 119 11.50 25.80 0.27
N THR A 120 10.61 26.74 -0.07
CA THR A 120 9.17 26.58 0.21
C THR A 120 8.42 25.58 -0.68
N ARG A 121 9.00 25.12 -1.80
CA ARG A 121 8.36 24.15 -2.72
C ARG A 121 9.05 22.78 -2.78
N LEU A 122 10.14 22.58 -2.02
CA LEU A 122 10.93 21.35 -2.08
C LEU A 122 10.19 20.16 -1.46
N HIS A 123 9.43 20.41 -0.39
CA HIS A 123 8.56 19.40 0.22
C HIS A 123 7.58 18.81 -0.79
N ASP A 124 6.82 19.69 -1.46
CA ASP A 124 5.77 19.27 -2.36
C ASP A 124 6.35 18.54 -3.58
N ALA A 125 7.47 19.02 -4.13
CA ALA A 125 8.17 18.32 -5.20
C ALA A 125 8.74 16.97 -4.76
N PHE A 126 9.24 16.86 -3.51
CA PHE A 126 9.68 15.59 -2.93
C PHE A 126 8.52 14.60 -2.83
N VAL A 127 7.37 15.02 -2.30
CA VAL A 127 6.18 14.19 -2.16
C VAL A 127 5.63 13.80 -3.53
N GLU A 128 5.40 14.76 -4.41
CA GLU A 128 4.85 14.54 -5.76
C GLU A 128 5.68 13.52 -6.53
N ARG A 129 7.00 13.74 -6.57
CA ARG A 129 7.89 12.85 -7.32
C ARG A 129 7.89 11.43 -6.75
N ASN A 130 8.01 11.28 -5.43
CA ASN A 130 7.99 9.96 -4.83
C ASN A 130 6.65 9.26 -5.05
N MET A 131 5.54 9.98 -4.95
CA MET A 131 4.21 9.45 -5.23
C MET A 131 4.01 9.06 -6.69
N ARG A 132 4.71 9.70 -7.63
CA ARG A 132 4.71 9.38 -9.06
C ARG A 132 5.61 8.18 -9.38
N ASP A 133 6.85 8.20 -8.91
CA ASP A 133 7.90 7.27 -9.36
C ASP A 133 7.96 5.98 -8.51
N ASN A 134 7.55 6.05 -7.24
CA ASN A 134 7.84 5.00 -6.27
C ASN A 134 6.61 4.54 -5.47
N ALA A 135 5.44 5.17 -5.60
CA ALA A 135 4.27 4.70 -4.89
C ALA A 135 3.94 3.24 -5.26
N PRO A 136 3.43 2.43 -4.31
CA PRO A 136 2.93 1.09 -4.63
C PRO A 136 1.90 1.16 -5.75
N ASP A 137 2.05 0.28 -6.74
CA ASP A 137 1.13 0.15 -7.86
C ASP A 137 0.75 -1.33 -8.00
N LEU A 138 -0.54 -1.61 -7.87
CA LEU A 138 -1.14 -2.93 -8.06
C LEU A 138 -1.59 -3.13 -9.52
N GLY A 139 -1.29 -2.20 -10.43
CA GLY A 139 -1.74 -2.21 -11.82
C GLY A 139 -3.18 -1.72 -12.00
N TRP A 140 -3.83 -1.26 -10.92
CA TRP A 140 -5.19 -0.74 -10.97
C TRP A 140 -5.26 0.56 -11.76
N ARG A 141 -6.05 0.57 -12.84
CA ARG A 141 -6.29 1.70 -13.74
C ARG A 141 -7.79 1.92 -13.93
N PRO A 142 -8.37 3.00 -13.37
CA PRO A 142 -9.80 3.27 -13.48
C PRO A 142 -10.27 3.62 -14.89
N ASP A 143 -9.34 4.04 -15.76
CA ASP A 143 -9.55 4.45 -17.15
C ASP A 143 -9.19 3.36 -18.16
N ALA A 144 -8.70 2.21 -17.71
CA ALA A 144 -8.38 1.10 -18.60
C ALA A 144 -9.63 0.50 -19.23
N THR A 145 -9.48 0.04 -20.47
CA THR A 145 -10.55 -0.60 -21.24
C THR A 145 -10.41 -2.12 -21.18
N GLY A 146 -11.55 -2.83 -21.14
CA GLY A 146 -11.58 -4.29 -21.02
C GLY A 146 -11.84 -4.78 -19.60
N ASP A 147 -11.96 -6.09 -19.45
CA ASP A 147 -12.30 -6.72 -18.18
C ASP A 147 -11.05 -6.98 -17.33
N PRO A 148 -11.05 -6.56 -16.05
CA PRO A 148 -9.89 -6.68 -15.19
C PRO A 148 -9.65 -8.13 -14.78
N TYR A 149 -8.39 -8.55 -14.80
CA TYR A 149 -7.99 -9.90 -14.42
C TYR A 149 -6.62 -9.92 -13.72
N VAL A 150 -6.33 -11.02 -13.04
CA VAL A 150 -4.98 -11.35 -12.58
C VAL A 150 -4.51 -12.59 -13.33
N ALA A 151 -3.27 -12.56 -13.83
CA ALA A 151 -2.68 -13.69 -14.54
C ALA A 151 -1.98 -14.66 -13.58
N SER A 152 -2.03 -15.95 -13.89
CA SER A 152 -1.14 -16.95 -13.30
C SER A 152 -0.52 -17.81 -14.40
N TYR A 153 0.76 -18.15 -14.24
CA TYR A 153 1.51 -19.01 -15.14
C TYR A 153 1.89 -20.32 -14.43
N PRO A 154 2.05 -21.45 -15.14
CA PRO A 154 2.51 -22.70 -14.54
C PRO A 154 3.96 -22.55 -14.05
N GLY A 155 4.15 -22.66 -12.74
CA GLY A 155 5.45 -22.59 -12.07
C GLY A 155 5.44 -21.64 -10.86
N PRO A 156 6.48 -21.67 -9.99
CA PRO A 156 6.56 -20.87 -8.78
C PRO A 156 6.87 -19.38 -9.03
N ILE A 157 6.90 -18.93 -10.29
CA ILE A 157 7.28 -17.57 -10.67
C ILE A 157 6.08 -16.92 -11.36
N ALA A 158 5.26 -16.24 -10.56
CA ALA A 158 4.30 -15.28 -11.10
C ALA A 158 5.07 -14.07 -11.61
N SER A 159 5.18 -13.94 -12.93
CA SER A 159 5.73 -12.74 -13.56
C SER A 159 4.67 -11.65 -13.49
N ALA A 160 4.98 -10.56 -12.80
CA ALA A 160 4.18 -9.33 -12.66
C ALA A 160 2.80 -9.50 -12.00
N PRO A 161 2.75 -9.62 -10.65
CA PRO A 161 1.51 -9.70 -9.88
C PRO A 161 0.84 -8.31 -9.83
N ALA A 162 0.24 -7.92 -10.94
CA ALA A 162 -0.53 -6.70 -11.13
C ALA A 162 -1.84 -7.02 -11.84
N ILE A 163 -2.79 -6.09 -11.81
CA ILE A 163 -4.02 -6.20 -12.60
C ILE A 163 -3.70 -6.01 -14.10
N GLY A 164 -4.14 -6.97 -14.91
CA GLY A 164 -4.25 -6.84 -16.37
C GLY A 164 -5.68 -6.49 -16.78
N TYR A 165 -5.85 -6.03 -18.03
CA TYR A 165 -7.14 -5.69 -18.60
C TYR A 165 -7.30 -6.36 -19.97
N ASP A 166 -8.34 -7.18 -20.11
CA ASP A 166 -8.60 -7.95 -21.32
C ASP A 166 -9.70 -7.30 -22.14
N ARG A 167 -9.33 -6.77 -23.30
CA ARG A 167 -10.30 -6.18 -24.24
C ARG A 167 -11.14 -7.23 -24.99
N TRP A 168 -10.77 -8.50 -24.91
CA TRP A 168 -11.37 -9.60 -25.69
C TRP A 168 -12.34 -10.47 -24.89
N HIS A 169 -12.68 -10.13 -23.64
CA HIS A 169 -13.47 -10.98 -22.73
C HIS A 169 -14.98 -11.14 -23.06
N ALA A 170 -15.42 -10.79 -24.28
CA ALA A 170 -16.79 -11.08 -24.72
C ALA A 170 -16.98 -12.57 -25.03
N ARG A 171 -18.20 -13.10 -24.86
CA ARG A 171 -18.52 -14.52 -25.12
C ARG A 171 -18.16 -14.90 -26.56
N GLY A 172 -17.10 -15.72 -26.71
CA GLY A 172 -16.63 -16.26 -27.99
C GLY A 172 -15.44 -15.53 -28.62
N ALA A 173 -14.90 -14.51 -27.97
CA ALA A 173 -13.67 -13.85 -28.41
C ALA A 173 -12.45 -14.50 -27.72
N ASP A 174 -11.55 -15.04 -28.53
CA ASP A 174 -10.23 -15.48 -28.08
C ASP A 174 -9.25 -14.31 -28.24
N ASP A 175 -8.44 -14.05 -27.21
CA ASP A 175 -7.34 -13.10 -27.31
C ASP A 175 -6.21 -13.73 -28.16
N PRO A 176 -5.92 -13.21 -29.36
CA PRO A 176 -4.90 -13.76 -30.24
C PRO A 176 -3.48 -13.63 -29.65
N ASP A 177 -3.28 -12.71 -28.71
CA ASP A 177 -1.98 -12.41 -28.12
C ASP A 177 -1.79 -13.10 -26.75
N ARG A 178 -2.77 -13.89 -26.28
CA ARG A 178 -2.67 -14.57 -24.98
C ARG A 178 -1.56 -15.65 -25.02
N PRO A 179 -0.55 -15.59 -24.13
CA PRO A 179 0.43 -16.64 -23.98
C PRO A 179 -0.23 -17.99 -23.69
N GLU A 180 0.25 -19.06 -24.34
CA GLU A 180 -0.33 -20.41 -24.30
C GLU A 180 -0.51 -20.97 -22.87
N HIS A 181 0.32 -20.52 -21.94
CA HIS A 181 0.38 -20.99 -20.56
C HIS A 181 -0.16 -19.96 -19.55
N GLU A 182 -0.75 -18.85 -20.01
CA GLU A 182 -1.38 -17.86 -19.13
C GLU A 182 -2.81 -18.30 -18.76
N THR A 183 -3.09 -18.40 -17.47
CA THR A 183 -4.46 -18.50 -16.95
C THR A 183 -4.90 -17.14 -16.42
N ARG A 184 -6.01 -16.62 -16.96
CA ARG A 184 -6.61 -15.34 -16.53
C ARG A 184 -7.71 -15.57 -15.52
N HIS A 185 -7.62 -14.87 -14.39
CA HIS A 185 -8.61 -14.89 -13.31
C HIS A 185 -9.33 -13.53 -13.28
N TYR A 186 -10.51 -13.45 -13.89
CA TYR A 186 -11.27 -12.21 -13.99
C TYR A 186 -11.84 -11.78 -12.64
N LEU A 187 -11.78 -10.47 -12.37
CA LEU A 187 -12.19 -9.88 -11.10
C LEU A 187 -13.67 -9.48 -11.15
N ASP A 188 -14.46 -10.01 -10.23
CA ASP A 188 -15.80 -9.49 -9.98
C ASP A 188 -15.75 -8.12 -9.26
N ALA A 189 -16.91 -7.48 -9.14
CA ALA A 189 -17.02 -6.15 -8.53
C ALA A 189 -16.49 -6.10 -7.09
N VAL A 190 -16.63 -7.18 -6.31
CA VAL A 190 -16.24 -7.23 -4.90
C VAL A 190 -14.71 -7.30 -4.79
N ARG A 191 -14.08 -8.20 -5.56
CA ARG A 191 -12.61 -8.31 -5.60
C ARG A 191 -11.98 -7.05 -6.17
N LEU A 192 -12.60 -6.44 -7.17
CA LEU A 192 -12.13 -5.20 -7.75
C LEU A 192 -12.17 -4.05 -6.73
N ALA A 193 -13.23 -3.96 -5.92
CA ALA A 193 -13.31 -3.01 -4.82
C ALA A 193 -12.18 -3.22 -3.80
N ALA A 194 -11.93 -4.48 -3.41
CA ALA A 194 -10.83 -4.80 -2.48
C ALA A 194 -9.45 -4.37 -3.02
N VAL A 195 -9.19 -4.51 -4.32
CA VAL A 195 -7.93 -4.02 -4.90
C VAL A 195 -7.85 -2.50 -4.89
N ARG A 196 -8.95 -1.80 -5.18
CA ARG A 196 -9.00 -0.32 -5.12
C ARG A 196 -8.69 0.17 -3.71
N ASP A 197 -9.36 -0.39 -2.71
CA ASP A 197 -9.18 0.00 -1.32
C ASP A 197 -7.75 -0.31 -0.84
N ALA A 198 -7.18 -1.45 -1.25
CA ALA A 198 -5.79 -1.80 -0.96
C ALA A 198 -4.79 -0.83 -1.63
N GLN A 199 -5.02 -0.47 -2.90
CA GLN A 199 -4.21 0.50 -3.63
C GLN A 199 -4.19 1.86 -2.91
N GLU A 200 -5.36 2.36 -2.50
CA GLU A 200 -5.47 3.62 -1.77
C GLU A 200 -4.78 3.57 -0.41
N LEU A 201 -4.99 2.50 0.35
CA LEU A 201 -4.36 2.31 1.66
C LEU A 201 -2.83 2.25 1.56
N LEU A 202 -2.28 1.51 0.59
CA LEU A 202 -0.85 1.41 0.36
C LEU A 202 -0.24 2.76 -0.02
N ARG A 203 -0.90 3.51 -0.91
CA ARG A 203 -0.48 4.88 -1.28
C ARG A 203 -0.54 5.83 -0.10
N ALA A 204 -1.57 5.73 0.75
CA ALA A 204 -1.69 6.54 1.96
C ALA A 204 -0.58 6.22 2.98
N ARG A 205 -0.29 4.93 3.21
CA ARG A 205 0.83 4.49 4.06
C ARG A 205 2.16 5.01 3.54
N TYR A 206 2.39 4.92 2.23
CA TYR A 206 3.61 5.44 1.61
C TYR A 206 3.73 6.96 1.76
N ARG A 207 2.65 7.72 1.52
CA ARG A 207 2.62 9.17 1.76
C ARG A 207 2.97 9.50 3.21
N LYS A 208 2.35 8.84 4.20
CA LYS A 208 2.69 9.02 5.62
C LYS A 208 4.17 8.75 5.91
N ARG A 209 4.76 7.77 5.24
CA ARG A 209 6.19 7.46 5.35
C ARG A 209 7.08 8.54 4.72
N LEU A 210 6.67 9.15 3.61
CA LEU A 210 7.35 10.31 3.03
C LEU A 210 7.34 11.50 3.99
N GLU A 211 6.19 11.84 4.58
CA GLU A 211 6.07 12.89 5.59
C GLU A 211 6.99 12.62 6.80
N SER A 212 6.97 11.37 7.28
CA SER A 212 7.82 10.94 8.40
C SER A 212 9.31 10.96 8.05
N TYR A 213 9.66 10.75 6.77
CA TYR A 213 11.04 10.89 6.29
C TYR A 213 11.43 12.35 6.23
N TRP A 214 10.61 13.19 5.60
CA TRP A 214 10.84 14.62 5.47
C TRP A 214 11.07 15.28 6.84
N ASN A 215 10.19 15.02 7.80
CA ASN A 215 10.31 15.58 9.16
C ASN A 215 11.61 15.21 9.89
N ARG A 216 12.28 14.12 9.50
CA ARG A 216 13.52 13.64 10.14
C ARG A 216 14.78 13.87 9.32
N HIS A 217 14.63 13.99 8.01
CA HIS A 217 15.71 13.87 7.04
C HIS A 217 15.58 14.85 5.86
N SER A 218 14.83 15.94 6.00
CA SER A 218 14.71 16.98 4.97
C SER A 218 16.06 17.61 4.63
N ASP A 219 17.00 17.66 5.57
CA ASP A 219 18.39 18.05 5.38
C ASP A 219 19.15 17.19 4.35
N ARG A 220 18.64 15.99 4.07
CA ARG A 220 19.21 15.04 3.11
C ARG A 220 18.50 15.04 1.76
N VAL A 221 17.45 15.84 1.62
CA VAL A 221 16.73 16.01 0.35
C VAL A 221 17.36 17.18 -0.38
N ALA A 222 17.80 16.93 -1.61
CA ALA A 222 18.49 17.92 -2.42
C ALA A 222 17.84 18.01 -3.80
N THR A 223 17.85 19.21 -4.37
CA THR A 223 17.51 19.38 -5.79
C THR A 223 18.75 19.12 -6.64
N ILE A 224 18.55 18.45 -7.77
CA ILE A 224 19.61 18.22 -8.75
C ILE A 224 19.15 18.84 -10.07
N GLY A 225 19.85 19.88 -10.51
CA GLY A 225 19.59 20.45 -11.83
C GLY A 225 19.93 19.42 -12.91
N TYR A 226 18.95 19.06 -13.74
CA TYR A 226 19.15 18.32 -14.96
C TYR A 226 19.04 19.30 -16.13
N TYR A 227 20.18 19.75 -16.63
CA TYR A 227 20.27 20.56 -17.84
C TYR A 227 20.51 19.60 -19.00
N ALA A 228 19.44 19.15 -19.65
CA ALA A 228 19.61 18.47 -20.94
C ALA A 228 20.16 19.52 -21.91
N ASP A 229 21.38 19.28 -22.42
CA ASP A 229 22.12 20.15 -23.34
C ASP A 229 21.20 20.98 -24.26
N ARG A 230 21.26 22.31 -24.07
CA ARG A 230 20.88 23.29 -25.09
C ARG A 230 22.13 23.77 -25.81
#